data_AF-A0A963JLP0-F1
#
_entry.id   AF-A0A963JLP0-F1
#
_cell.length_a   1.000
_cell.length_b   1.000
_cell.length_c   1.000
_cell.angle_alpha   90.00
_cell.angle_beta   90.00
_cell.angle_gamma   90.00
#
_symmetry.space_group_name_H-M   'P 1'
#
loop_
_entity.id
_entity.type
_entity.pdbx_description
1 polymer ?
#
loop_
_entity_poly.entity_id
_entity_poly.type
_entity_poly.pdbx_seq_one_letter_code
_entity_poly.pdbx_strand_id
1 'polypeptide(L)'
;MISGILWLKHLLWRKTIYILFLSSAFSAHAENAPDLQGLIQQFGIQNQNLASLEQDRTLFFNVAENHEKELAAGVVIYITAAPNKIIEFIRNNGMASIETEVTLQDFIPSHATMDTFKKLNFENGSREAANFLVAKPGNQFNLSGQEFQTLQSIDPTNVNPAPLASQTYGKILWKRWLDYRKKGLQGIATYDRGAGKTADPARELQVAAINNTILSNYYPKLFHSWLNYPTPLPAGADERFLLINRQVEGRPTVDLVHRIILAADNGGIVLSRQFYVGHSYNSNQLTIICLPFRDGSIVFYVNQTFTDQITGFGSSIRRPIGREQMRRRMDAHLKQLSNALK
;
A
#
# COMPACT_ATOMS: atom_id res chain seq x y z
N MET A 1 73.74 -59.59 -8.60
CA MET A 1 73.38 -59.97 -9.97
C MET A 1 72.06 -59.28 -10.28
N ILE A 2 72.06 -58.34 -11.26
CA ILE A 2 70.89 -57.81 -12.00
C ILE A 2 69.94 -56.92 -11.14
N SER A 3 70.16 -55.59 -11.05
CA SER A 3 69.68 -54.49 -11.95
C SER A 3 68.15 -54.27 -11.89
N GLY A 4 67.58 -53.07 -11.82
CA GLY A 4 68.09 -51.69 -11.94
C GLY A 4 67.02 -50.71 -11.41
N ILE A 5 67.39 -49.44 -11.16
CA ILE A 5 67.00 -48.28 -12.02
C ILE A 5 65.52 -47.88 -11.76
N LEU A 6 65.13 -46.68 -11.34
CA LEU A 6 65.76 -45.37 -11.25
C LEU A 6 64.72 -44.44 -10.56
N TRP A 7 65.20 -43.37 -9.88
CA TRP A 7 64.59 -42.01 -9.88
C TRP A 7 63.25 -41.78 -9.13
N LEU A 8 62.96 -40.65 -8.47
CA LEU A 8 63.71 -39.43 -8.17
C LEU A 8 62.88 -38.57 -7.17
N LYS A 9 63.55 -38.04 -6.14
CA LYS A 9 63.46 -36.68 -5.55
C LYS A 9 62.17 -36.07 -4.93
N HIS A 10 62.50 -35.30 -3.89
CA HIS A 10 61.88 -34.07 -3.34
C HIS A 10 60.72 -34.26 -2.34
N LEU A 11 60.91 -34.09 -1.01
CA LEU A 11 61.59 -33.04 -0.22
C LEU A 11 60.80 -31.70 -0.22
N LEU A 12 60.24 -31.40 0.97
CA LEU A 12 59.94 -30.07 1.53
C LEU A 12 59.01 -29.15 0.72
N TRP A 13 57.86 -28.78 1.29
CA TRP A 13 57.75 -27.44 1.91
C TRP A 13 56.42 -27.25 2.68
N ARG A 14 56.54 -26.69 3.88
CA ARG A 14 55.46 -26.11 4.69
C ARG A 14 54.72 -25.01 3.91
N LYS A 15 53.39 -25.06 3.84
CA LYS A 15 52.54 -23.84 3.82
C LYS A 15 51.22 -24.10 4.55
N THR A 16 51.18 -23.69 5.81
CA THR A 16 49.93 -23.40 6.54
C THR A 16 49.31 -22.18 5.87
N ILE A 17 48.19 -22.37 5.17
CA ILE A 17 47.42 -21.29 4.58
C ILE A 17 46.51 -20.74 5.68
N TYR A 18 46.86 -19.59 6.25
CA TYR A 18 45.91 -18.74 6.95
C TYR A 18 45.00 -18.10 5.90
N ILE A 19 43.79 -18.64 5.72
CA ILE A 19 42.74 -17.94 4.97
C ILE A 19 42.24 -16.84 5.91
N LEU A 20 42.76 -15.62 5.71
CA LEU A 20 42.10 -14.41 6.17
C LEU A 20 40.75 -14.34 5.44
N PHE A 21 39.67 -14.71 6.12
CA PHE A 21 38.36 -14.19 5.76
C PHE A 21 38.40 -12.70 6.06
N LEU A 22 38.77 -11.90 5.06
CA LEU A 22 38.27 -10.53 4.97
C LEU A 22 36.76 -10.67 4.82
N SER A 23 36.08 -10.69 5.96
CA SER A 23 34.71 -10.23 6.06
C SER A 23 34.73 -8.78 5.57
N SER A 24 34.53 -8.60 4.26
CA SER A 24 33.96 -7.37 3.75
C SER A 24 32.63 -7.21 4.45
N ALA A 25 32.65 -6.53 5.58
CA ALA A 25 31.49 -5.86 6.10
C ALA A 25 31.03 -4.97 4.95
N PHE A 26 30.05 -5.44 4.18
CA PHE A 26 29.24 -4.55 3.38
C PHE A 26 28.70 -3.56 4.39
N SER A 27 29.25 -2.34 4.42
CA SER A 27 28.58 -1.23 5.05
C SER A 27 27.23 -1.16 4.35
N ALA A 28 26.20 -1.68 5.03
CA ALA A 28 24.83 -1.50 4.63
C ALA A 28 24.63 0.01 4.61
N HIS A 29 24.77 0.62 3.43
CA HIS A 29 24.39 2.00 3.23
C HIS A 29 22.89 2.01 3.49
N ALA A 30 22.51 2.55 4.65
CA ALA A 30 21.15 2.87 5.00
C ALA A 30 20.60 3.76 3.87
N GLU A 31 19.34 3.55 3.47
CA GLU A 31 18.72 4.47 2.53
C GLU A 31 18.72 5.86 3.16
N ASN A 32 19.26 6.85 2.44
CA ASN A 32 19.37 8.21 2.95
C ASN A 32 17.97 8.82 2.90
N ALA A 33 17.31 8.89 4.06
CA ALA A 33 16.07 9.63 4.18
C ALA A 33 16.26 11.06 3.63
N PRO A 34 15.29 11.59 2.86
CA PRO A 34 15.39 12.93 2.32
C PRO A 34 15.48 13.93 3.48
N ASP A 35 16.29 14.97 3.32
CA ASP A 35 16.17 16.13 4.19
C ASP A 35 14.88 16.90 3.87
N LEU A 36 14.48 17.77 4.80
CA LEU A 36 13.25 18.54 4.67
C LEU A 36 13.29 19.45 3.43
N GLN A 37 14.43 20.09 3.11
CA GLN A 37 14.53 21.02 1.99
C GLN A 37 14.32 20.31 0.65
N GLY A 38 14.87 19.09 0.50
CA GLY A 38 14.70 18.23 -0.66
C GLY A 38 13.23 17.85 -0.87
N LEU A 39 12.52 17.47 0.21
CA LEU A 39 11.08 17.18 0.11
C LEU A 39 10.26 18.39 -0.30
N ILE A 40 10.56 19.56 0.29
CA ILE A 40 9.85 20.81 -0.01
C ILE A 40 9.99 21.16 -1.49
N GLN A 41 11.22 21.10 -2.01
CA GLN A 41 11.51 21.36 -3.40
C GLN A 41 10.82 20.34 -4.31
N GLN A 42 10.88 19.05 -3.97
CA GLN A 42 10.27 17.99 -4.76
C GLN A 42 8.74 18.08 -4.83
N PHE A 43 8.08 18.51 -3.75
CA PHE A 43 6.63 18.71 -3.70
C PHE A 43 6.19 20.11 -4.17
N GLY A 44 7.13 21.00 -4.50
CA GLY A 44 6.83 22.38 -4.91
C GLY A 44 6.15 23.20 -3.81
N ILE A 45 6.43 22.88 -2.54
CA ILE A 45 5.90 23.63 -1.40
C ILE A 45 6.76 24.89 -1.22
N GLN A 46 6.13 26.05 -1.00
CA GLN A 46 6.89 27.28 -0.75
C GLN A 46 7.44 27.27 0.68
N ASN A 47 8.75 27.54 0.84
CA ASN A 47 9.44 27.54 2.15
C ASN A 47 8.70 28.40 3.21
N GLN A 48 8.18 29.56 2.81
CA GLN A 48 7.43 30.47 3.70
C GLN A 48 6.15 29.86 4.29
N ASN A 49 5.51 28.93 3.58
CA ASN A 49 4.32 28.26 4.08
C ASN A 49 4.67 27.30 5.21
N LEU A 50 5.83 26.63 5.14
CA LEU A 50 6.28 25.72 6.20
C LEU A 50 6.89 26.43 7.41
N ALA A 51 7.56 27.55 7.18
CA ALA A 51 8.03 28.40 8.28
C ALA A 51 6.85 28.88 9.15
N SER A 52 5.69 29.14 8.55
CA SER A 52 4.46 29.54 9.24
C SER A 52 3.56 28.38 9.68
N LEU A 53 3.98 27.12 9.48
CA LEU A 53 3.17 25.96 9.86
C LEU A 53 3.10 25.85 11.39
N GLU A 54 1.93 26.16 11.94
CA GLU A 54 1.60 25.95 13.35
C GLU A 54 1.20 24.48 13.60
N GLN A 55 1.27 24.05 14.85
CA GLN A 55 0.80 22.73 15.27
C GLN A 55 -0.64 22.50 14.83
N ASP A 56 -0.95 21.29 14.34
CA ASP A 56 -2.28 20.85 13.92
C ASP A 56 -2.89 21.65 12.73
N ARG A 57 -2.14 22.59 12.15
CA ARG A 57 -2.47 23.20 10.87
C ARG A 57 -1.90 22.37 9.74
N THR A 58 -2.67 22.27 8.66
CA THR A 58 -2.28 21.56 7.45
C THR A 58 -2.04 22.50 6.29
N LEU A 59 -1.12 22.13 5.43
CA LEU A 59 -0.96 22.75 4.11
C LEU A 59 -1.27 21.72 3.03
N PHE A 60 -1.98 22.15 2.01
CA PHE A 60 -2.24 21.33 0.83
C PHE A 60 -1.23 21.62 -0.25
N PHE A 61 -0.80 20.57 -0.94
CA PHE A 61 0.03 20.69 -2.13
C PHE A 61 -0.54 19.84 -3.26
N ASN A 62 -0.08 20.13 -4.48
CA ASN A 62 -0.47 19.38 -5.66
C ASN A 62 0.46 18.19 -5.85
N VAL A 63 -0.10 17.07 -6.28
CA VAL A 63 0.65 15.89 -6.68
C VAL A 63 0.31 15.67 -8.15
N ALA A 64 1.33 15.39 -8.97
CA ALA A 64 1.13 15.18 -10.40
C ALA A 64 0.26 13.94 -10.64
N GLU A 65 -0.78 14.09 -11.45
CA GLU A 65 -1.65 13.01 -11.90
C GLU A 65 -1.12 12.50 -13.24
N ASN A 66 -0.73 11.22 -13.31
CA ASN A 66 -0.09 10.58 -14.44
C ASN A 66 -1.00 9.55 -15.15
N HIS A 67 -2.28 9.51 -14.78
CA HIS A 67 -3.31 8.70 -15.42
C HIS A 67 -4.66 9.44 -15.46
N GLU A 68 -5.44 9.24 -16.52
CA GLU A 68 -6.79 9.83 -16.66
C GLU A 68 -7.77 9.49 -15.53
N LYS A 69 -7.58 8.37 -14.82
CA LYS A 69 -8.42 7.90 -13.71
C LYS A 69 -7.88 8.34 -12.35
N GLU A 70 -6.72 8.98 -12.31
CA GLU A 70 -6.05 9.35 -11.08
C GLU A 70 -6.55 10.68 -10.54
N LEU A 71 -6.87 10.72 -9.25
CA LEU A 71 -6.86 11.91 -8.43
C LEU A 71 -5.68 11.81 -7.47
N ALA A 72 -4.88 12.88 -7.40
CA ALA A 72 -3.75 12.93 -6.50
C ALA A 72 -3.75 14.22 -5.67
N ALA A 73 -3.42 14.09 -4.39
CA ALA A 73 -3.31 15.21 -3.47
C ALA A 73 -2.23 14.95 -2.42
N GLY A 74 -1.70 16.05 -1.89
CA GLY A 74 -0.76 16.05 -0.78
C GLY A 74 -1.24 16.94 0.35
N VAL A 75 -1.04 16.48 1.58
CA VAL A 75 -1.24 17.25 2.80
C VAL A 75 0.00 17.13 3.68
N VAL A 76 0.42 18.23 4.29
CA VAL A 76 1.50 18.25 5.27
C VAL A 76 1.03 18.87 6.57
N ILE A 77 1.45 18.31 7.70
CA ILE A 77 1.08 18.75 9.06
C ILE A 77 2.31 18.78 9.96
N TYR A 78 2.32 19.70 10.93
CA TYR A 78 3.24 19.67 12.05
C TYR A 78 2.58 19.00 13.27
N ILE A 79 3.19 17.93 13.78
CA ILE A 79 2.71 17.16 14.95
C ILE A 79 3.79 17.20 16.04
N THR A 80 3.43 17.58 17.26
CA THR A 80 4.29 17.56 18.46
C THR A 80 4.48 16.14 19.02
N ALA A 81 4.96 15.24 18.17
CA ALA A 81 5.37 13.90 18.51
C ALA A 81 6.65 13.56 17.74
N ALA A 82 7.56 12.80 18.34
CA ALA A 82 8.78 12.37 17.68
C ALA A 82 8.49 11.41 16.50
N PRO A 83 9.29 11.41 15.42
CA PRO A 83 8.99 10.62 14.22
C PRO A 83 8.81 9.13 14.48
N ASN A 84 9.64 8.57 15.37
CA ASN A 84 9.55 7.17 15.79
C ASN A 84 8.19 6.84 16.43
N LYS A 85 7.63 7.72 17.26
CA LYS A 85 6.30 7.55 17.88
C LYS A 85 5.21 7.46 16.82
N ILE A 86 5.29 8.30 15.78
CA ILE A 86 4.35 8.30 14.65
C ILE A 86 4.45 7.02 13.83
N ILE A 87 5.68 6.63 13.45
CA ILE A 87 5.92 5.41 12.67
C ILE A 87 5.51 4.17 13.46
N GLU A 88 5.78 4.11 14.75
CA GLU A 88 5.36 3.02 15.64
C GLU A 88 3.84 2.94 15.78
N PHE A 89 3.16 4.09 15.92
CA PHE A 89 1.70 4.13 15.92
C PHE A 89 1.12 3.54 14.63
N ILE A 90 1.63 3.95 13.46
CA ILE A 90 1.16 3.44 12.17
C ILE A 90 1.51 1.95 12.01
N ARG A 91 2.64 1.50 12.55
CA ARG A 91 3.06 0.09 12.54
C ARG A 91 2.10 -0.79 13.33
N ASN A 92 1.76 -0.38 14.54
CA ASN A 92 1.00 -1.21 15.48
C ASN A 92 -0.51 -1.10 15.23
N ASN A 93 -1.00 0.10 14.91
CA ASN A 93 -2.43 0.38 14.80
C ASN A 93 -2.87 0.64 13.37
N GLY A 94 -1.99 1.14 12.49
CA GLY A 94 -2.36 1.56 11.15
C GLY A 94 -3.21 2.84 11.09
N MET A 95 -3.14 3.54 9.96
CA MET A 95 -3.93 4.77 9.76
C MET A 95 -5.43 4.54 9.83
N ALA A 96 -5.92 3.37 9.45
CA ALA A 96 -7.35 3.07 9.48
C ALA A 96 -7.92 2.93 10.92
N SER A 97 -7.08 2.77 11.94
CA SER A 97 -7.55 2.72 13.35
C SER A 97 -8.12 4.03 13.88
N ILE A 98 -7.79 5.15 13.24
CA ILE A 98 -8.25 6.49 13.63
C ILE A 98 -9.36 7.02 12.72
N GLU A 99 -9.76 6.22 11.71
CA GLU A 99 -10.78 6.58 10.73
C GLU A 99 -12.17 6.19 11.23
N THR A 100 -13.06 7.17 11.38
CA THR A 100 -14.42 6.97 11.92
C THR A 100 -15.30 6.07 11.06
N GLU A 101 -14.99 5.97 9.77
CA GLU A 101 -15.67 5.14 8.80
C GLU A 101 -15.26 3.66 8.86
N VAL A 102 -14.15 3.33 9.53
CA VAL A 102 -13.63 1.97 9.62
C VAL A 102 -14.38 1.22 10.70
N THR A 103 -15.02 0.14 10.29
CA THR A 103 -15.83 -0.75 11.14
C THR A 103 -15.05 -1.98 11.60
N LEU A 104 -14.04 -2.37 10.82
CA LEU A 104 -13.15 -3.47 11.13
C LEU A 104 -11.78 -3.18 10.53
N GLN A 105 -10.73 -3.47 11.28
CA GLN A 105 -9.37 -3.61 10.76
C GLN A 105 -8.75 -4.84 11.38
N ASP A 106 -8.07 -5.64 10.56
CA ASP A 106 -7.30 -6.79 11.04
C ASP A 106 -6.02 -6.99 10.23
N PHE A 107 -5.02 -7.59 10.84
CA PHE A 107 -3.79 -8.00 10.17
C PHE A 107 -3.98 -9.38 9.53
N ILE A 108 -3.50 -9.52 8.30
CA ILE A 108 -3.47 -10.82 7.61
C ILE A 108 -2.11 -11.46 7.91
N PRO A 109 -2.05 -12.55 8.72
CA PRO A 109 -0.79 -13.16 9.09
C PRO A 109 -0.08 -13.81 7.89
N SER A 110 1.24 -13.97 7.99
CA SER A 110 2.08 -14.56 6.94
C SER A 110 1.71 -16.00 6.56
N HIS A 111 0.94 -16.70 7.38
CA HIS A 111 0.41 -18.05 7.09
C HIS A 111 -1.11 -18.08 7.12
N ALA A 112 -1.76 -16.96 6.75
CA ALA A 112 -3.21 -16.85 6.71
C ALA A 112 -3.86 -17.96 5.88
N THR A 113 -4.87 -18.58 6.47
CA THR A 113 -5.79 -19.50 5.80
C THR A 113 -7.05 -18.74 5.38
N MET A 114 -7.94 -19.43 4.65
CA MET A 114 -9.27 -18.91 4.31
C MET A 114 -10.06 -18.44 5.54
N ASP A 115 -9.82 -19.04 6.72
CA ASP A 115 -10.52 -18.66 7.96
C ASP A 115 -10.27 -17.22 8.39
N THR A 116 -9.10 -16.67 8.05
CA THR A 116 -8.76 -15.25 8.29
C THR A 116 -9.79 -14.31 7.67
N PHE A 117 -10.33 -14.69 6.51
CA PHE A 117 -11.25 -13.87 5.73
C PHE A 117 -12.72 -14.08 6.12
N LYS A 118 -13.04 -15.05 6.99
CA LYS A 118 -14.39 -15.29 7.52
C LYS A 118 -14.84 -14.23 8.52
N LYS A 119 -13.93 -13.40 9.02
CA LYS A 119 -14.25 -12.27 9.91
C LYS A 119 -15.10 -11.20 9.20
N LEU A 120 -15.02 -11.16 7.87
CA LEU A 120 -15.88 -10.31 7.06
C LEU A 120 -17.20 -11.02 6.78
N ASN A 121 -18.27 -10.44 7.33
CA ASN A 121 -19.62 -10.94 7.13
C ASN A 121 -20.51 -9.81 6.65
N PHE A 122 -21.33 -10.11 5.65
CA PHE A 122 -22.50 -9.30 5.39
C PHE A 122 -23.50 -9.52 6.52
N GLU A 123 -24.12 -8.43 6.98
CA GLU A 123 -25.14 -8.49 8.02
C GLU A 123 -26.38 -9.26 7.53
N ASN A 124 -27.03 -9.99 8.43
CA ASN A 124 -28.28 -10.69 8.12
C ASN A 124 -29.36 -9.68 7.67
N GLY A 125 -30.08 -10.01 6.61
CA GLY A 125 -31.07 -9.10 6.01
C GLY A 125 -30.45 -7.93 5.21
N SER A 126 -29.12 -7.88 5.08
CA SER A 126 -28.46 -6.84 4.29
C SER A 126 -28.81 -6.97 2.80
N ARG A 127 -29.32 -5.88 2.24
CA ARG A 127 -29.49 -5.73 0.79
C ARG A 127 -28.18 -5.86 0.04
N GLU A 128 -27.05 -5.50 0.67
CA GLU A 128 -25.73 -5.58 0.04
C GLU A 128 -25.33 -7.02 -0.25
N ALA A 129 -25.67 -7.98 0.63
CA ALA A 129 -25.43 -9.40 0.40
C ALA A 129 -26.18 -9.91 -0.84
N ALA A 130 -27.47 -9.59 -0.92
CA ALA A 130 -28.30 -9.97 -2.06
C ALA A 130 -27.79 -9.32 -3.36
N ASN A 131 -27.46 -8.03 -3.31
CA ASN A 131 -26.89 -7.28 -4.43
C ASN A 131 -25.57 -7.88 -4.91
N PHE A 132 -24.70 -8.31 -4.00
CA PHE A 132 -23.44 -8.95 -4.32
C PHE A 132 -23.66 -10.28 -5.05
N LEU A 133 -24.56 -11.13 -4.58
CA LEU A 133 -24.81 -12.44 -5.20
C LEU A 133 -25.38 -12.36 -6.62
N VAL A 134 -26.15 -11.30 -6.92
CA VAL A 134 -26.74 -11.08 -8.26
C VAL A 134 -25.95 -10.05 -9.08
N ALA A 135 -24.74 -9.69 -8.64
CA ALA A 135 -23.95 -8.65 -9.27
C ALA A 135 -23.61 -9.00 -10.72
N LYS A 136 -23.59 -7.98 -11.57
CA LYS A 136 -23.22 -8.07 -12.98
C LYS A 136 -22.01 -7.17 -13.27
N PRO A 137 -21.26 -7.44 -14.36
CA PRO A 137 -20.21 -6.54 -14.83
C PRO A 137 -20.65 -5.07 -14.85
N GLY A 138 -19.77 -4.19 -14.34
CA GLY A 138 -20.09 -2.77 -14.12
C GLY A 138 -19.29 -2.16 -12.97
N ASN A 139 -19.83 -1.09 -12.38
CA ASN A 139 -19.13 -0.28 -11.37
C ASN A 139 -19.68 -0.49 -9.94
N GLN A 140 -20.65 -1.40 -9.76
CA GLN A 140 -21.26 -1.63 -8.45
C GLN A 140 -20.32 -2.38 -7.49
N PHE A 141 -19.56 -3.34 -8.03
CA PHE A 141 -18.54 -4.11 -7.34
C PHE A 141 -17.31 -4.27 -8.23
N ASN A 142 -16.13 -4.14 -7.64
CA ASN A 142 -14.86 -4.35 -8.32
C ASN A 142 -14.52 -5.83 -8.45
N LEU A 143 -15.26 -6.56 -9.29
CA LEU A 143 -15.04 -7.97 -9.55
C LEU A 143 -14.44 -8.20 -10.94
N SER A 144 -13.63 -9.24 -11.05
CA SER A 144 -13.14 -9.73 -12.35
C SER A 144 -14.23 -10.52 -13.07
N GLY A 145 -14.04 -10.74 -14.38
CA GLY A 145 -14.97 -11.55 -15.17
C GLY A 145 -15.15 -12.97 -14.60
N GLN A 146 -14.07 -13.60 -14.12
CA GLN A 146 -14.12 -14.94 -13.52
C GLN A 146 -14.91 -14.96 -12.20
N GLU A 147 -14.81 -13.89 -11.41
CA GLU A 147 -15.58 -13.77 -10.17
C GLU A 147 -17.06 -13.55 -10.45
N PHE A 148 -17.42 -12.75 -11.47
CA PHE A 148 -18.81 -12.65 -11.92
C PHE A 148 -19.36 -14.00 -12.41
N GLN A 149 -18.57 -14.77 -13.17
CA GLN A 149 -18.96 -16.13 -13.58
C GLN A 149 -19.19 -17.05 -12.36
N THR A 150 -18.36 -16.90 -11.31
CA THR A 150 -18.53 -17.63 -10.06
C THR A 150 -19.83 -17.24 -9.35
N LEU A 151 -20.22 -15.97 -9.37
CA LEU A 151 -21.49 -15.53 -8.77
C LEU A 151 -22.69 -16.03 -9.58
N GLN A 152 -22.61 -16.01 -10.90
CA GLN A 152 -23.69 -16.46 -11.79
C GLN A 152 -23.98 -17.96 -11.71
N SER A 153 -23.02 -18.77 -11.25
CA SER A 153 -23.22 -20.21 -11.05
C SER A 153 -23.88 -20.56 -9.70
N ILE A 154 -24.07 -19.57 -8.83
CA ILE A 154 -24.75 -19.73 -7.55
C ILE A 154 -26.25 -19.56 -7.77
N ASP A 155 -27.06 -20.50 -7.28
CA ASP A 155 -28.51 -20.35 -7.19
C ASP A 155 -28.87 -19.75 -5.82
N PRO A 156 -29.27 -18.46 -5.74
CA PRO A 156 -29.57 -17.82 -4.47
C PRO A 156 -31.00 -18.11 -3.96
N THR A 157 -31.85 -18.83 -4.72
CA THR A 157 -33.30 -18.81 -4.51
C THR A 157 -33.81 -19.51 -3.24
N ASN A 158 -32.96 -20.29 -2.55
CA ASN A 158 -33.36 -21.07 -1.37
C ASN A 158 -32.44 -20.89 -0.14
N VAL A 159 -31.60 -19.86 -0.12
CA VAL A 159 -30.61 -19.66 0.95
C VAL A 159 -30.68 -18.22 1.47
N ASN A 160 -30.50 -18.03 2.79
CA ASN A 160 -30.26 -16.69 3.34
C ASN A 160 -29.05 -16.07 2.61
N PRO A 161 -29.20 -14.92 1.92
CA PRO A 161 -28.13 -14.33 1.12
C PRO A 161 -26.86 -14.01 1.91
N ALA A 162 -26.98 -13.60 3.17
CA ALA A 162 -25.85 -13.08 3.94
C ALA A 162 -24.74 -14.11 4.20
N PRO A 163 -25.01 -15.33 4.72
CA PRO A 163 -23.99 -16.37 4.86
C PRO A 163 -23.32 -16.77 3.55
N LEU A 164 -24.11 -16.91 2.47
CA LEU A 164 -23.61 -17.33 1.16
C LEU A 164 -22.74 -16.26 0.50
N ALA A 165 -23.16 -15.00 0.59
CA ALA A 165 -22.37 -13.84 0.15
C ALA A 165 -21.06 -13.75 0.93
N SER A 166 -21.11 -13.87 2.26
CA SER A 166 -19.92 -13.78 3.13
C SER A 166 -18.91 -14.89 2.82
N GLN A 167 -19.38 -16.13 2.67
CA GLN A 167 -18.51 -17.25 2.30
C GLN A 167 -17.89 -17.05 0.91
N THR A 168 -18.69 -16.66 -0.08
CA THR A 168 -18.22 -16.45 -1.45
C THR A 168 -17.23 -15.31 -1.52
N TYR A 169 -17.53 -14.20 -0.86
CA TYR A 169 -16.67 -13.03 -0.85
C TYR A 169 -15.37 -13.28 -0.10
N GLY A 170 -15.41 -13.97 1.05
CA GLY A 170 -14.21 -14.40 1.78
C GLY A 170 -13.27 -15.27 0.92
N LYS A 171 -13.81 -16.17 0.08
CA LYS A 171 -13.00 -16.95 -0.88
C LYS A 171 -12.33 -16.08 -1.93
N ILE A 172 -13.06 -15.10 -2.48
CA ILE A 172 -12.53 -14.13 -3.45
C ILE A 172 -11.37 -13.33 -2.83
N LEU A 173 -11.58 -12.78 -1.63
CA LEU A 173 -10.58 -11.98 -0.92
C LEU A 173 -9.32 -12.79 -0.61
N TRP A 174 -9.49 -14.02 -0.09
CA TRP A 174 -8.39 -14.92 0.18
C TRP A 174 -7.57 -15.22 -1.08
N LYS A 175 -8.25 -15.51 -2.20
CA LYS A 175 -7.57 -15.78 -3.48
C LYS A 175 -6.81 -14.56 -4.00
N ARG A 176 -7.40 -13.37 -3.93
CA ARG A 176 -6.76 -12.10 -4.32
C ARG A 176 -5.52 -11.80 -3.49
N TRP A 177 -5.61 -11.95 -2.17
CA TRP A 177 -4.45 -11.80 -1.29
C TRP A 177 -3.34 -12.80 -1.65
N LEU A 178 -3.69 -14.08 -1.86
CA LEU A 178 -2.72 -15.11 -2.21
C LEU A 178 -2.04 -14.83 -3.56
N ASP A 179 -2.81 -14.44 -4.58
CA ASP A 179 -2.29 -14.13 -5.92
C ASP A 179 -1.37 -12.91 -5.88
N TYR A 180 -1.79 -11.83 -5.20
CA TYR A 180 -0.98 -10.63 -5.02
C TYR A 180 0.32 -10.95 -4.25
N ARG A 181 0.25 -11.74 -3.18
CA ARG A 181 1.46 -12.11 -2.43
C ARG A 181 2.44 -12.93 -3.26
N LYS A 182 1.94 -13.76 -4.18
CA LYS A 182 2.78 -14.62 -5.03
C LYS A 182 3.33 -13.90 -6.26
N LYS A 183 2.60 -12.93 -6.81
CA LYS A 183 2.89 -12.34 -8.14
C LYS A 183 2.93 -10.80 -8.15
N GLY A 184 2.70 -10.16 -7.00
CA GLY A 184 2.54 -8.73 -6.84
C GLY A 184 1.48 -8.15 -7.76
N LEU A 185 1.84 -7.09 -8.48
CA LEU A 185 0.92 -6.40 -9.38
C LEU A 185 0.36 -7.34 -10.47
N GLN A 186 1.15 -8.32 -10.96
CA GLN A 186 0.68 -9.31 -11.92
C GLN A 186 -0.34 -10.30 -11.34
N GLY A 187 -0.50 -10.33 -10.01
CA GLY A 187 -1.51 -11.10 -9.31
C GLY A 187 -2.86 -10.40 -9.18
N ILE A 188 -2.96 -9.11 -9.56
CA ILE A 188 -4.21 -8.35 -9.48
C ILE A 188 -4.97 -8.53 -10.80
N ALA A 189 -6.15 -9.13 -10.74
CA ALA A 189 -7.02 -9.25 -11.90
C ALA A 189 -7.64 -7.90 -12.28
N THR A 190 -7.91 -7.71 -13.56
CA THR A 190 -8.72 -6.57 -14.05
C THR A 190 -10.15 -6.69 -13.55
N TYR A 191 -10.83 -5.54 -13.39
CA TYR A 191 -12.24 -5.51 -13.03
C TYR A 191 -13.10 -5.38 -14.28
N ASP A 192 -14.13 -6.21 -14.39
CA ASP A 192 -15.03 -6.22 -15.53
C ASP A 192 -16.10 -5.13 -15.37
N ARG A 193 -16.09 -4.18 -16.30
CA ARG A 193 -16.98 -3.02 -16.33
C ARG A 193 -18.15 -3.22 -17.28
N GLY A 194 -18.27 -4.41 -17.88
CA GLY A 194 -19.27 -4.73 -18.88
C GLY A 194 -18.93 -4.14 -20.26
N ALA A 195 -19.65 -4.61 -21.28
CA ALA A 195 -19.48 -4.16 -22.66
C ALA A 195 -18.02 -4.17 -23.17
N GLY A 196 -17.24 -5.17 -22.74
CA GLY A 196 -15.82 -5.32 -23.11
C GLY A 196 -14.87 -4.32 -22.46
N LYS A 197 -15.33 -3.49 -21.52
CA LYS A 197 -14.50 -2.52 -20.79
C LYS A 197 -13.96 -3.11 -19.50
N THR A 198 -12.79 -2.65 -19.09
CA THR A 198 -12.17 -3.05 -17.82
C THR A 198 -11.55 -1.86 -17.09
N ALA A 199 -11.38 -2.02 -15.78
CA ALA A 199 -10.41 -1.26 -15.00
C ALA A 199 -9.20 -2.16 -14.71
N ASP A 200 -8.00 -1.57 -14.74
CA ASP A 200 -6.74 -2.29 -14.55
C ASP A 200 -6.00 -1.75 -13.32
N PRO A 201 -6.38 -2.19 -12.10
CA PRO A 201 -5.73 -1.77 -10.86
C PRO A 201 -4.23 -2.12 -10.82
N ALA A 202 -3.79 -3.19 -11.51
CA ALA A 202 -2.37 -3.53 -11.58
C ALA A 202 -1.59 -2.42 -12.31
N ARG A 203 -2.09 -2.01 -13.48
CA ARG A 203 -1.47 -0.94 -14.28
C ARG A 203 -1.56 0.42 -13.60
N GLU A 204 -2.70 0.74 -12.99
CA GLU A 204 -2.90 1.96 -12.19
C GLU A 204 -1.84 2.08 -11.08
N LEU A 205 -1.69 1.05 -10.26
CA LEU A 205 -0.69 1.03 -9.18
C LEU A 205 0.75 1.00 -9.69
N GLN A 206 1.00 0.39 -10.86
CA GLN A 206 2.30 0.44 -11.51
C GLN A 206 2.66 1.87 -11.94
N VAL A 207 1.71 2.61 -12.52
CA VAL A 207 1.87 4.02 -12.88
C VAL A 207 2.16 4.86 -11.63
N ALA A 208 1.41 4.65 -10.54
CA ALA A 208 1.66 5.34 -9.28
C ALA A 208 3.07 5.06 -8.73
N ALA A 209 3.53 3.81 -8.83
CA ALA A 209 4.85 3.41 -8.35
C ALA A 209 5.97 4.03 -9.19
N ILE A 210 5.92 3.91 -10.52
CA ILE A 210 6.97 4.42 -11.44
C ILE A 210 7.13 5.94 -11.32
N ASN A 211 6.03 6.67 -11.13
CA ASN A 211 6.05 8.13 -11.03
C ASN A 211 6.32 8.65 -9.61
N ASN A 212 6.61 7.78 -8.64
CA ASN A 212 6.96 8.19 -7.29
C ASN A 212 8.46 8.57 -7.22
N THR A 213 8.74 9.83 -7.55
CA THR A 213 10.11 10.38 -7.57
C THR A 213 10.78 10.38 -6.21
N ILE A 214 10.01 10.44 -5.11
CA ILE A 214 10.58 10.32 -3.76
C ILE A 214 11.22 8.96 -3.57
N LEU A 215 10.52 7.90 -3.95
CA LEU A 215 11.05 6.55 -3.85
C LEU A 215 12.26 6.36 -4.75
N SER A 216 12.19 6.79 -6.02
CA SER A 216 13.33 6.60 -6.94
C SER A 216 14.59 7.35 -6.50
N ASN A 217 14.43 8.55 -5.91
CA ASN A 217 15.55 9.43 -5.59
C ASN A 217 16.16 9.14 -4.21
N TYR A 218 15.34 8.82 -3.21
CA TYR A 218 15.78 8.71 -1.82
C TYR A 218 15.74 7.28 -1.26
N TYR A 219 14.90 6.41 -1.83
CA TYR A 219 14.72 5.03 -1.36
C TYR A 219 14.82 4.02 -2.52
N PRO A 220 15.94 3.98 -3.27
CA PRO A 220 16.02 3.22 -4.52
C PRO A 220 15.89 1.70 -4.36
N LYS A 221 16.29 1.13 -3.21
CA LYS A 221 16.09 -0.31 -2.95
C LYS A 221 14.62 -0.57 -2.63
N LEU A 222 14.01 0.27 -1.79
CA LEU A 222 12.58 0.18 -1.51
C LEU A 222 11.74 0.41 -2.78
N PHE A 223 12.11 1.35 -3.63
CA PHE A 223 11.47 1.60 -4.94
C PHE A 223 11.49 0.34 -5.79
N HIS A 224 12.67 -0.28 -5.94
CA HIS A 224 12.82 -1.51 -6.70
C HIS A 224 11.96 -2.64 -6.13
N SER A 225 11.96 -2.82 -4.80
CA SER A 225 11.16 -3.86 -4.15
C SER A 225 9.66 -3.59 -4.21
N TRP A 226 9.25 -2.32 -4.11
CA TRP A 226 7.86 -1.91 -4.20
C TRP A 226 7.28 -2.10 -5.60
N LEU A 227 8.04 -1.71 -6.63
CA LEU A 227 7.63 -1.85 -8.03
C LEU A 227 7.57 -3.33 -8.45
N ASN A 228 8.53 -4.14 -8.00
CA ASN A 228 8.73 -5.51 -8.45
C ASN A 228 8.31 -6.59 -7.43
N TYR A 229 7.57 -6.20 -6.39
CA TYR A 229 7.07 -7.13 -5.37
C TYR A 229 6.47 -8.40 -6.02
N PRO A 230 6.72 -9.63 -5.50
CA PRO A 230 7.42 -9.96 -4.26
C PRO A 230 8.92 -10.20 -4.45
N THR A 231 9.73 -9.17 -4.21
CA THR A 231 11.19 -9.28 -4.10
C THR A 231 11.62 -8.97 -2.67
N PRO A 232 12.84 -9.38 -2.25
CA PRO A 232 13.33 -9.07 -0.91
C PRO A 232 13.23 -7.58 -0.60
N LEU A 233 12.71 -7.26 0.58
CA LEU A 233 12.63 -5.87 1.06
C LEU A 233 13.99 -5.42 1.60
N PRO A 234 14.28 -4.11 1.60
CA PRO A 234 15.48 -3.60 2.26
C PRO A 234 15.50 -3.93 3.75
N ALA A 235 16.70 -4.07 4.32
CA ALA A 235 16.86 -4.35 5.75
C ALA A 235 16.14 -3.27 6.60
N GLY A 236 15.45 -3.72 7.64
CA GLY A 236 14.67 -2.84 8.52
C GLY A 236 13.25 -2.52 8.02
N ALA A 237 12.88 -2.94 6.80
CA ALA A 237 11.51 -2.82 6.33
C ALA A 237 10.59 -3.84 7.02
N ASP A 238 9.44 -3.38 7.49
CA ASP A 238 8.35 -4.19 8.04
C ASP A 238 7.23 -4.29 7.00
N GLU A 239 6.86 -5.51 6.63
CA GLU A 239 5.79 -5.81 5.68
C GLU A 239 4.52 -6.20 6.45
N ARG A 240 3.39 -5.59 6.07
CA ARG A 240 2.07 -5.90 6.65
C ARG A 240 1.03 -6.03 5.56
N PHE A 241 0.13 -6.99 5.77
CA PHE A 241 -1.12 -7.07 5.03
C PHE A 241 -2.27 -6.77 5.97
N LEU A 242 -3.23 -5.99 5.50
CA LEU A 242 -4.41 -5.64 6.29
C LEU A 242 -5.69 -5.94 5.52
N LEU A 243 -6.69 -6.32 6.29
CA LEU A 243 -8.08 -6.43 5.89
C LEU A 243 -8.84 -5.30 6.57
N ILE A 244 -9.48 -4.42 5.80
CA ILE A 244 -10.21 -3.27 6.33
C ILE A 244 -11.64 -3.33 5.83
N ASN A 245 -12.62 -3.16 6.71
CA ASN A 245 -14.01 -2.94 6.34
C ASN A 245 -14.42 -1.53 6.75
N ARG A 246 -15.02 -0.77 5.84
CA ARG A 246 -15.41 0.62 6.08
C ARG A 246 -16.74 0.98 5.44
N GLN A 247 -17.39 2.02 5.93
CA GLN A 247 -18.60 2.57 5.34
C GLN A 247 -18.25 3.69 4.37
N VAL A 248 -18.66 3.55 3.10
CA VAL A 248 -18.47 4.54 2.04
C VAL A 248 -19.77 4.69 1.27
N GLU A 249 -20.25 5.93 1.10
CA GLU A 249 -21.51 6.22 0.40
C GLU A 249 -22.71 5.41 0.95
N GLY A 250 -22.73 5.17 2.26
CA GLY A 250 -23.77 4.40 2.95
C GLY A 250 -23.73 2.88 2.71
N ARG A 251 -22.63 2.36 2.15
CA ARG A 251 -22.43 0.93 1.87
C ARG A 251 -21.12 0.43 2.48
N PRO A 252 -21.08 -0.81 3.01
CA PRO A 252 -19.83 -1.40 3.44
C PRO A 252 -18.93 -1.68 2.22
N THR A 253 -17.62 -1.53 2.40
CA THR A 253 -16.61 -1.94 1.42
C THR A 253 -15.41 -2.51 2.15
N VAL A 254 -14.84 -3.56 1.54
CA VAL A 254 -13.64 -4.21 2.02
C VAL A 254 -12.45 -3.75 1.21
N ASP A 255 -11.35 -3.46 1.90
CA ASP A 255 -10.05 -3.19 1.30
C ASP A 255 -9.07 -4.30 1.65
N LEU A 256 -8.28 -4.72 0.66
CA LEU A 256 -7.03 -5.44 0.92
C LEU A 256 -5.86 -4.50 0.75
N VAL A 257 -5.07 -4.38 1.80
CA VAL A 257 -3.96 -3.43 1.87
C VAL A 257 -2.64 -4.17 2.02
N HIS A 258 -1.67 -3.78 1.19
CA HIS A 258 -0.26 -4.12 1.37
C HIS A 258 0.47 -2.88 1.87
N ARG A 259 1.17 -2.98 2.99
CA ARG A 259 1.90 -1.89 3.62
C ARG A 259 3.36 -2.28 3.83
N ILE A 260 4.26 -1.37 3.51
CA ILE A 260 5.68 -1.46 3.87
C ILE A 260 6.03 -0.23 4.71
N ILE A 261 6.69 -0.46 5.84
CA ILE A 261 7.17 0.58 6.74
C ILE A 261 8.69 0.46 6.80
N LEU A 262 9.39 1.53 6.47
CA LEU A 262 10.83 1.62 6.66
C LEU A 262 11.12 2.78 7.61
N ALA A 263 11.61 2.44 8.80
CA ALA A 263 12.14 3.42 9.74
C ALA A 263 13.60 3.72 9.39
N ALA A 264 13.99 4.98 9.51
CA ALA A 264 15.37 5.44 9.39
C ALA A 264 15.75 6.20 10.67
N ASP A 265 17.05 6.41 10.90
CA ASP A 265 17.55 7.03 12.14
C ASP A 265 16.89 8.38 12.45
N ASN A 266 16.58 9.15 11.39
CA ASN A 266 16.00 10.49 11.48
C ASN A 266 14.62 10.55 10.82
N GLY A 267 13.80 9.49 10.88
CA GLY A 267 12.45 9.54 10.32
C GLY A 267 11.90 8.19 9.85
N GLY A 268 10.98 8.23 8.90
CA GLY A 268 10.50 7.01 8.26
C GLY A 268 9.55 7.26 7.10
N ILE A 269 9.35 6.20 6.32
CA ILE A 269 8.41 6.17 5.21
C ILE A 269 7.44 4.99 5.38
N VAL A 270 6.17 5.26 5.11
CA VAL A 270 5.11 4.26 5.04
C VAL A 270 4.55 4.28 3.62
N LEU A 271 4.64 3.13 2.95
CA LEU A 271 3.98 2.89 1.68
C LEU A 271 2.78 2.01 1.91
N SER A 272 1.65 2.33 1.27
CA SER A 272 0.50 1.44 1.26
C SER A 272 -0.11 1.39 -0.13
N ARG A 273 -0.55 0.19 -0.53
CA ARG A 273 -1.38 -0.08 -1.69
C ARG A 273 -2.67 -0.68 -1.20
N GLN A 274 -3.80 -0.08 -1.53
CA GLN A 274 -5.08 -0.76 -1.49
C GLN A 274 -5.25 -1.43 -2.84
N PHE A 275 -4.76 -2.67 -2.93
CA PHE A 275 -4.73 -3.45 -4.18
C PHE A 275 -6.08 -4.11 -4.47
N TYR A 276 -7.00 -4.05 -3.52
CA TYR A 276 -8.41 -4.29 -3.72
C TYR A 276 -9.24 -3.36 -2.87
N VAL A 277 -10.32 -2.84 -3.44
CA VAL A 277 -11.42 -2.16 -2.73
C VAL A 277 -12.73 -2.63 -3.35
N GLY A 278 -13.74 -2.94 -2.53
CA GLY A 278 -15.02 -3.49 -2.97
C GLY A 278 -15.77 -2.65 -4.00
N HIS A 279 -15.77 -1.32 -3.82
CA HIS A 279 -16.40 -0.34 -4.72
C HIS A 279 -15.79 1.07 -4.55
N SER A 280 -16.46 2.12 -5.03
CA SER A 280 -16.05 3.55 -4.96
C SER A 280 -14.84 3.94 -5.83
N TYR A 281 -13.74 3.20 -5.77
CA TYR A 281 -12.53 3.42 -6.58
C TYR A 281 -11.85 2.10 -6.91
N ASN A 282 -10.96 2.10 -7.90
CA ASN A 282 -10.34 0.90 -8.45
C ASN A 282 -9.14 0.45 -7.60
N SER A 283 -8.26 1.40 -7.28
CA SER A 283 -7.03 1.16 -6.52
C SER A 283 -6.54 2.45 -5.87
N ASN A 284 -5.67 2.33 -4.87
CA ASN A 284 -5.08 3.47 -4.18
C ASN A 284 -3.62 3.20 -3.81
N GLN A 285 -2.77 4.22 -3.96
CA GLN A 285 -1.43 4.27 -3.40
C GLN A 285 -1.29 5.45 -2.44
N LEU A 286 -0.79 5.15 -1.25
CA LEU A 286 -0.55 6.09 -0.17
C LEU A 286 0.93 6.09 0.20
N THR A 287 1.49 7.28 0.39
CA THR A 287 2.84 7.48 0.92
C THR A 287 2.78 8.44 2.09
N ILE A 288 3.28 8.03 3.25
CA ILE A 288 3.52 8.91 4.40
C ILE A 288 5.02 9.01 4.62
N ILE A 289 5.52 10.23 4.78
CA ILE A 289 6.93 10.49 5.13
C ILE A 289 6.92 11.32 6.40
N CYS A 290 7.70 10.88 7.38
CA CYS A 290 7.81 11.54 8.68
C CYS A 290 9.27 11.92 8.91
N LEU A 291 9.52 13.22 9.14
CA LEU A 291 10.85 13.76 9.42
C LEU A 291 10.82 14.59 10.72
N PRO A 292 11.93 14.69 11.46
CA PRO A 292 12.09 15.63 12.56
C PRO A 292 11.82 17.06 12.09
N PHE A 293 11.05 17.80 12.89
CA PHE A 293 10.78 19.21 12.65
C PHE A 293 10.49 19.91 13.98
N ARG A 294 11.34 20.88 14.34
CA ARG A 294 11.27 21.60 15.63
C ARG A 294 11.30 20.60 16.79
N ASP A 295 10.34 20.70 17.71
CA ASP A 295 10.14 19.82 18.86
C ASP A 295 9.28 18.57 18.57
N GLY A 296 8.98 18.30 17.30
CA GLY A 296 8.20 17.13 16.89
C GLY A 296 8.54 16.65 15.48
N SER A 297 7.49 16.41 14.68
CA SER A 297 7.59 15.86 13.33
C SER A 297 6.80 16.66 12.32
N ILE A 298 7.35 16.77 11.12
CA ILE A 298 6.59 17.11 9.93
C ILE A 298 6.19 15.82 9.22
N VAL A 299 4.90 15.71 8.92
CA VAL A 299 4.31 14.52 8.28
C VAL A 299 3.74 14.91 6.93
N PHE A 300 4.32 14.36 5.87
CA PHE A 300 3.80 14.46 4.52
C PHE A 300 2.91 13.25 4.26
N TYR A 301 1.69 13.48 3.80
CA TYR A 301 0.76 12.47 3.34
C TYR A 301 0.44 12.74 1.88
N VAL A 302 0.85 11.82 1.00
CA VAL A 302 0.51 11.80 -0.42
C VAL A 302 -0.46 10.66 -0.67
N ASN A 303 -1.54 10.94 -1.40
CA ASN A 303 -2.56 9.97 -1.78
C ASN A 303 -2.82 10.03 -3.27
N GLN A 304 -2.82 8.88 -3.94
CA GLN A 304 -3.11 8.69 -5.36
C GLN A 304 -4.24 7.65 -5.48
N THR A 305 -5.44 8.10 -5.87
CA THR A 305 -6.63 7.23 -6.00
C THR A 305 -7.05 7.13 -7.45
N PHE A 306 -7.29 5.91 -7.93
CA PHE A 306 -7.72 5.65 -9.30
C PHE A 306 -9.19 5.30 -9.31
N THR A 307 -10.01 6.00 -10.08
CA THR A 307 -11.45 5.75 -10.15
C THR A 307 -12.02 6.05 -11.53
N ASP A 308 -13.01 5.27 -11.96
CA ASP A 308 -13.75 5.53 -13.20
C ASP A 308 -14.66 6.76 -13.07
N GLN A 309 -15.02 7.17 -11.84
CA GLN A 309 -16.01 8.23 -11.58
C GLN A 309 -15.59 9.61 -12.08
N ILE A 310 -14.29 9.85 -12.28
CA ILE A 310 -13.76 11.15 -12.72
C ILE A 310 -13.51 11.24 -14.23
N THR A 311 -13.82 10.18 -14.97
CA THR A 311 -13.62 10.09 -16.43
C THR A 311 -14.90 10.41 -17.20
N GLY A 312 -14.79 10.69 -18.51
CA GLY A 312 -15.94 10.93 -19.39
C GLY A 312 -16.55 12.34 -19.28
N PHE A 313 -17.78 12.50 -19.77
CA PHE A 313 -18.48 13.80 -19.86
C PHE A 313 -18.58 14.47 -18.48
N GLY A 314 -18.11 15.72 -18.35
CA GLY A 314 -18.10 16.47 -17.09
C GLY A 314 -16.88 16.23 -16.18
N SER A 315 -15.85 15.53 -16.66
CA SER A 315 -14.59 15.29 -15.91
C SER A 315 -13.93 16.58 -15.43
N SER A 316 -13.97 17.66 -16.23
CA SER A 316 -13.44 18.97 -15.87
C SER A 316 -14.07 19.57 -14.61
N ILE A 317 -15.32 19.20 -14.30
CA ILE A 317 -16.04 19.63 -13.09
C ILE A 317 -15.82 18.64 -11.95
N ARG A 318 -15.83 17.32 -12.23
CA ARG A 318 -15.70 16.28 -11.20
C ARG A 318 -14.31 16.21 -10.57
N ARG A 319 -13.23 16.42 -11.35
CA ARG A 319 -11.85 16.28 -10.83
C ARG A 319 -11.53 17.30 -9.73
N PRO A 320 -11.80 18.61 -9.88
CA PRO A 320 -11.57 19.58 -8.80
C PRO A 320 -12.34 19.24 -7.52
N ILE A 321 -13.60 18.83 -7.64
CA ILE A 321 -14.45 18.45 -6.51
C ILE A 321 -13.89 17.22 -5.80
N GLY A 322 -13.54 16.18 -6.55
CA GLY A 322 -12.95 14.96 -6.00
C GLY A 322 -11.61 15.22 -5.30
N ARG A 323 -10.77 16.11 -5.84
CA ARG A 323 -9.50 16.50 -5.20
C ARG A 323 -9.72 17.25 -3.89
N GLU A 324 -10.70 18.15 -3.84
CA GLU A 324 -11.05 18.88 -2.62
C GLU A 324 -11.59 17.93 -1.54
N GLN A 325 -12.47 17.00 -1.90
CA GLN A 325 -12.96 15.98 -0.97
C GLN A 325 -11.83 15.10 -0.44
N MET A 326 -10.89 14.69 -1.32
CA MET A 326 -9.71 13.93 -0.93
C MET A 326 -8.84 14.70 0.09
N ARG A 327 -8.56 15.98 -0.17
CA ARG A 327 -7.76 16.84 0.74
C ARG A 327 -8.40 16.98 2.12
N ARG A 328 -9.71 17.21 2.17
CA ARG A 328 -10.44 17.30 3.45
C ARG A 328 -10.36 16.02 4.25
N ARG A 329 -10.46 14.87 3.59
CA ARG A 329 -10.32 13.57 4.25
C ARG A 329 -8.91 13.35 4.78
N MET A 330 -7.89 13.67 3.97
CA MET A 330 -6.49 13.58 4.38
C MET A 330 -6.16 14.52 5.56
N ASP A 331 -6.71 15.74 5.56
CA ASP A 331 -6.63 16.69 6.69
C ASP A 331 -7.22 16.10 7.96
N ALA A 332 -8.44 15.57 7.88
CA ALA A 332 -9.11 14.93 9.02
C ALA A 332 -8.29 13.76 9.58
N HIS A 333 -7.78 12.89 8.70
CA HIS A 333 -6.94 11.74 9.09
C HIS A 333 -5.65 12.18 9.81
N LEU A 334 -4.97 13.22 9.31
CA LEU A 334 -3.74 13.74 9.95
C LEU A 334 -4.01 14.41 11.30
N LYS A 335 -5.13 15.13 11.42
CA LYS A 335 -5.55 15.72 12.71
C LYS A 335 -5.95 14.65 13.72
N GLN A 336 -6.64 13.59 13.28
CA GLN A 336 -6.96 12.44 14.12
C GLN A 336 -5.69 11.71 14.58
N LEU A 337 -4.69 11.56 13.69
CA LEU A 337 -3.38 11.00 14.03
C LEU A 337 -2.69 11.85 15.11
N SER A 338 -2.64 13.17 14.91
CA SER A 338 -2.08 14.09 15.91
C SER A 338 -2.78 13.95 17.26
N ASN A 339 -4.10 13.89 17.27
CA ASN A 339 -4.89 13.71 18.49
C ASN A 339 -4.66 12.36 19.18
N ALA A 340 -4.48 11.28 18.43
CA ALA A 340 -4.18 9.95 18.98
C ALA A 340 -2.78 9.84 19.59
N LEU A 341 -1.90 10.82 19.31
CA LEU A 341 -0.51 10.87 19.77
C LEU A 341 -0.28 11.83 20.94
N LYS A 342 -1.30 12.62 21.30
CA LYS A 342 -1.34 13.41 22.53
C LYS A 342 -1.56 12.45 23.70
#